data_AF-A0A5C1PYM3-F1
#
_entry.id   AF-A0A5C1PYM3-F1
#
_cell.length_a   1.000
_cell.length_b   1.000
_cell.length_c   1.000
_cell.angle_alpha   90.00
_cell.angle_beta   90.00
_cell.angle_gamma   90.00
#
_symmetry.space_group_name_H-M   'P 1'
#
loop_
_entity.id
_entity.type
_entity.pdbx_description
1 polymer ?
#
loop_
_entity_poly.entity_id
_entity_poly.type
_entity_poly.pdbx_seq_one_letter_code
_entity_poly.pdbx_strand_id
1 'polypeptide(L)'
;MLSPASALVLLAALGLGGCASSPSVPPAPVAPKCVLPTGVDSACPTPQPLKAGLTYRELLEAHLADRQQLQRCAAQHEELRRVIAACQARVDALSRTRRY
;
A
#
# COMPACT_ATOMS: atom_id res chain seq x y z
N MET A 1 -21.91 -58.10 26.92
CA MET A 1 -22.71 -56.94 27.38
C MET A 1 -21.74 -55.82 27.71
N LEU A 2 -21.55 -54.88 26.79
CA LEU A 2 -20.69 -53.71 27.02
C LEU A 2 -21.45 -52.72 27.91
N SER A 3 -20.86 -52.36 29.05
CA SER A 3 -21.46 -51.45 30.03
C SER A 3 -21.61 -50.04 29.44
N PRO A 4 -22.74 -49.34 29.64
CA PRO A 4 -22.98 -48.00 29.07
C PRO A 4 -21.95 -46.95 29.54
N ALA A 5 -21.27 -47.20 30.66
CA ALA A 5 -20.17 -46.37 31.15
C ALA A 5 -18.95 -46.38 30.21
N SER A 6 -18.68 -47.51 29.53
CA SER A 6 -17.52 -47.62 28.61
C SER A 6 -17.75 -46.90 27.28
N ALA A 7 -18.99 -46.78 26.82
CA ALA A 7 -19.32 -46.05 25.60
C ALA A 7 -19.14 -44.53 25.76
N LEU A 8 -19.50 -43.98 26.93
CA LEU A 8 -19.36 -42.56 27.25
C LEU A 8 -17.89 -42.10 27.32
N VAL A 9 -16.99 -42.95 27.82
CA VAL A 9 -15.55 -42.64 27.91
C VAL A 9 -14.90 -42.62 26.51
N LEU A 10 -15.30 -43.51 25.61
CA LEU A 10 -14.82 -43.52 24.22
C LEU A 10 -15.29 -42.28 23.45
N LEU A 11 -16.57 -41.88 23.60
CA LEU A 11 -17.09 -40.65 22.98
C LEU A 11 -16.43 -39.38 23.52
N ALA A 12 -16.10 -39.33 24.82
CA ALA A 12 -15.36 -38.21 25.41
C ALA A 12 -13.92 -38.12 24.88
N ALA A 13 -13.24 -39.25 24.69
CA ALA A 13 -11.87 -39.30 24.16
C ALA A 13 -11.78 -38.84 22.70
N LEU A 14 -12.83 -39.09 21.88
CA LEU A 14 -12.89 -38.59 20.50
C LEU A 14 -13.23 -37.09 20.41
N GLY A 15 -13.91 -36.51 21.40
CA GLY A 15 -14.28 -35.08 21.40
C GLY A 15 -13.14 -34.13 21.77
N LEU A 16 -12.16 -34.58 22.57
CA LEU A 16 -11.08 -33.74 23.10
C LEU A 16 -9.80 -33.73 22.22
N GLY A 17 -9.68 -34.64 21.25
CA GLY A 17 -8.53 -34.70 20.33
C GLY A 17 -8.53 -33.62 19.23
N GLY A 18 -9.64 -32.90 19.05
CA GLY A 18 -9.80 -31.94 17.95
C GLY A 18 -9.21 -30.53 18.19
N CYS A 19 -8.86 -30.18 19.44
CA CYS A 19 -8.41 -28.83 19.79
C CYS A 19 -6.89 -28.68 19.98
N ALA A 20 -6.11 -29.76 19.91
CA ALA A 20 -4.67 -29.72 20.21
C ALA A 20 -3.78 -29.49 18.98
N SER A 21 -4.32 -29.64 17.77
CA SER A 21 -3.59 -29.44 16.53
C SER A 21 -3.98 -28.12 15.89
N SER A 22 -3.59 -27.01 16.53
CA SER A 22 -3.40 -25.76 15.79
C SER A 22 -2.24 -26.02 14.83
N PRO A 23 -2.48 -26.11 13.51
CA PRO A 23 -1.36 -26.21 12.58
C PRO A 23 -0.48 -24.98 12.82
N SER A 24 0.83 -25.20 12.99
CA SER A 24 1.79 -24.11 13.14
C SER A 24 1.64 -23.21 11.92
N VAL A 25 0.98 -22.06 12.09
CA VAL A 25 0.80 -21.09 11.01
C VAL A 25 2.20 -20.59 10.66
N PRO A 26 2.69 -20.83 9.43
CA PRO A 26 4.00 -20.32 9.06
C PRO A 26 3.99 -18.79 9.21
N PRO A 27 5.10 -18.19 9.69
CA PRO A 27 5.16 -16.75 9.87
C PRO A 27 4.78 -16.07 8.54
N ALA A 28 3.86 -15.11 8.63
CA ALA A 28 3.40 -14.39 7.44
C ALA A 28 4.61 -13.79 6.72
N PRO A 29 4.72 -13.96 5.38
CA PRO A 29 5.83 -13.41 4.63
C PRO A 29 5.83 -11.88 4.79
N VAL A 30 7.02 -11.33 5.05
CA VAL A 30 7.22 -9.88 5.21
C VAL A 30 6.65 -9.16 3.99
N ALA A 31 5.73 -8.21 4.23
CA ALA A 31 5.15 -7.43 3.16
C ALA A 31 6.26 -6.67 2.40
N PRO A 32 6.28 -6.72 1.06
CA PRO A 32 7.26 -5.97 0.29
C PRO A 32 7.11 -4.49 0.59
N LYS A 33 8.20 -3.86 1.05
CA LYS A 33 8.23 -2.42 1.29
C LYS A 33 8.52 -1.70 -0.02
N CYS A 34 7.62 -0.82 -0.41
CA CYS A 34 7.85 0.12 -1.49
C CYS A 34 8.38 1.41 -0.90
N VAL A 35 9.68 1.64 -1.10
CA VAL A 35 10.35 2.84 -0.61
C VAL A 35 10.16 3.94 -1.66
N LEU A 36 9.51 5.02 -1.26
CA LEU A 36 9.38 6.22 -2.09
C LEU A 36 10.68 7.04 -1.96
N PRO A 37 11.20 7.60 -3.06
CA PRO A 37 12.26 8.60 -2.97
C PRO A 37 11.77 9.83 -2.20
N THR A 38 12.68 10.47 -1.46
CA THR A 38 12.36 11.65 -0.65
C THR A 38 11.77 12.78 -1.49
N GLY A 39 10.61 13.30 -1.09
CA GLY A 39 9.98 14.45 -1.74
C GLY A 39 9.17 14.14 -3.00
N VAL A 40 8.94 12.86 -3.32
CA VAL A 40 8.08 12.43 -4.45
C VAL A 40 6.62 12.34 -4.02
N ASP A 41 6.36 12.30 -2.72
CA ASP A 41 5.04 12.29 -2.08
C ASP A 41 4.54 13.69 -1.68
N SER A 42 5.33 14.74 -1.91
CA SER A 42 4.92 16.11 -1.60
C SER A 42 3.79 16.55 -2.52
N ALA A 43 2.76 17.19 -1.95
CA ALA A 43 1.73 17.84 -2.73
C ALA A 43 2.31 18.94 -3.61
N CYS A 44 1.77 19.10 -4.82
CA CYS A 44 2.14 20.20 -5.69
C CYS A 44 1.66 21.54 -5.11
N PRO A 45 2.44 22.61 -5.27
CA PRO A 45 2.05 23.94 -4.81
C PRO A 45 0.80 24.40 -5.56
N THR A 46 -0.12 25.03 -4.82
CA THR A 46 -1.30 25.66 -5.40
C THR A 46 -0.89 26.93 -6.16
N PRO A 47 -1.43 27.19 -7.36
CA PRO A 47 -1.19 28.42 -8.09
C PRO A 47 -1.46 29.66 -7.24
N GLN A 48 -0.69 30.72 -7.45
CA GLN A 48 -0.83 31.93 -6.65
C GLN A 48 -2.14 32.67 -7.01
N PRO A 49 -2.99 33.04 -6.05
CA PRO A 49 -4.19 33.81 -6.34
C PRO A 49 -3.80 35.21 -6.85
N LEU A 50 -4.33 35.56 -8.03
CA LEU A 50 -4.15 36.89 -8.62
C LEU A 50 -5.00 37.92 -7.87
N LYS A 51 -4.39 39.03 -7.48
CA LYS A 51 -5.08 40.15 -6.83
C LYS A 51 -5.71 41.08 -7.87
N ALA A 52 -6.79 41.76 -7.50
CA ALA A 52 -7.34 42.84 -8.31
C ALA A 52 -6.36 44.03 -8.36
N GLY A 53 -6.28 44.71 -9.50
CA GLY A 53 -5.44 45.89 -9.68
C GLY A 53 -3.97 45.61 -10.01
N LEU A 54 -3.60 44.36 -10.31
CA LEU A 54 -2.27 44.05 -10.82
C LEU A 54 -2.01 44.73 -12.17
N THR A 55 -0.79 45.24 -12.32
CA THR A 55 -0.29 45.69 -13.61
C THR A 55 -0.04 44.51 -14.54
N TYR A 56 0.01 44.77 -15.85
CA TYR A 56 0.30 43.73 -16.83
C TYR A 56 1.62 42.99 -16.57
N ARG A 57 2.67 43.70 -16.13
CA ARG A 57 3.96 43.11 -15.79
C ARG A 57 3.83 42.11 -14.64
N GLU A 58 3.15 42.48 -13.57
CA GLU A 58 2.98 41.61 -12.39
C GLU A 58 2.15 40.37 -12.72
N LEU A 59 1.15 40.51 -13.59
CA LEU A 59 0.36 39.37 -14.07
C LEU A 59 1.22 38.41 -14.91
N LEU A 60 2.06 38.94 -15.79
CA LEU A 60 2.97 38.13 -16.59
C LEU A 60 3.98 37.36 -15.72
N GLU A 61 4.56 38.03 -14.72
CA GLU A 61 5.49 37.41 -13.77
C GLU A 61 4.83 36.28 -12.97
N ALA A 62 3.61 36.51 -12.45
CA ALA A 62 2.84 35.48 -11.75
C ALA A 62 2.53 34.29 -12.67
N HIS A 63 2.15 34.56 -13.93
CA HIS A 63 1.87 33.51 -14.89
C HIS A 63 3.11 32.65 -15.22
N LEU A 64 4.26 33.28 -15.41
CA LEU A 64 5.51 32.56 -15.66
C LEU A 64 5.93 31.71 -14.45
N ALA A 65 5.79 32.24 -13.24
CA ALA A 65 6.08 31.51 -12.01
C ALA A 65 5.17 30.27 -11.86
N ASP A 66 3.86 30.43 -12.06
CA ASP A 66 2.89 29.33 -12.01
C ASP A 66 3.22 28.26 -13.06
N ARG A 67 3.57 28.64 -14.29
CA ARG A 67 3.95 27.67 -15.33
C ARG A 67 5.18 26.86 -14.94
N GLN A 68 6.20 27.51 -14.38
CA GLN A 68 7.40 26.82 -13.90
C GLN A 68 7.11 25.89 -12.72
N GLN A 69 6.18 26.27 -11.82
CA GLN A 69 5.74 25.40 -10.73
C GLN A 69 4.99 24.18 -11.26
N LEU A 70 4.07 24.36 -12.22
CA LEU A 70 3.32 23.25 -12.83
C LEU A 70 4.23 22.28 -13.58
N GLN A 71 5.25 22.77 -14.29
CA GLN A 71 6.24 21.91 -14.96
C GLN A 71 7.03 21.06 -13.96
N ARG A 72 7.46 21.64 -12.84
CA ARG A 72 8.16 20.90 -11.78
C ARG A 72 7.26 19.85 -11.14
N CYS A 73 6.03 20.22 -10.83
CA CYS A 73 5.01 19.30 -10.32
C CYS A 73 4.76 18.13 -11.28
N ALA A 74 4.63 18.40 -12.59
CA ALA A 74 4.43 17.35 -13.59
C ALA A 74 5.59 16.36 -13.62
N ALA A 75 6.84 16.84 -13.53
CA ALA A 75 8.02 15.98 -13.47
C ALA A 75 8.05 15.11 -12.20
N GLN A 76 7.72 15.69 -11.03
CA GLN A 76 7.60 14.94 -9.77
C GLN A 76 6.51 13.86 -9.85
N HIS A 77 5.37 14.19 -10.43
CA HIS A 77 4.26 13.26 -10.56
C HIS A 77 4.60 12.10 -11.51
N GLU A 78 5.32 12.37 -12.60
CA GLU A 78 5.82 11.33 -13.50
C GLU A 78 6.79 10.38 -12.78
N GLU A 79 7.69 10.91 -11.95
CA GLU A 79 8.59 10.09 -11.13
C GLU A 79 7.80 9.23 -10.12
N LEU A 80 6.80 9.81 -9.45
CA LEU A 80 5.91 9.06 -8.56
C LEU A 80 5.24 7.89 -9.27
N ARG A 81 4.71 8.12 -10.48
CA ARG A 81 4.07 7.07 -11.30
C ARG A 81 5.04 5.94 -11.63
N ARG A 82 6.29 6.26 -11.96
CA ARG A 82 7.33 5.25 -12.25
C ARG A 82 7.66 4.40 -11.03
N VAL A 83 7.83 5.03 -9.87
CA VAL A 83 8.11 4.33 -8.61
C VAL A 83 6.95 3.42 -8.22
N ILE A 84 5.71 3.91 -8.33
CA ILE A 84 4.51 3.11 -8.05
C ILE A 84 4.43 1.91 -9.01
N ALA A 85 4.64 2.12 -10.31
CA ALA A 85 4.60 1.03 -11.29
C ALA A 85 5.67 -0.03 -11.01
N ALA A 86 6.90 0.37 -10.66
CA ALA A 86 7.97 -0.54 -10.27
C ALA A 86 7.64 -1.32 -8.99
N CYS A 87 7.04 -0.64 -8.00
CA CYS A 87 6.54 -1.26 -6.78
C CYS A 87 5.46 -2.32 -7.09
N GLN A 88 4.45 -1.97 -7.88
CA GLN A 88 3.37 -2.88 -8.28
C GLN A 88 3.91 -4.11 -9.01
N ALA A 89 4.83 -3.92 -9.96
CA ALA A 89 5.45 -5.04 -10.68
C ALA A 89 6.15 -6.03 -9.73
N ARG A 90 6.85 -5.53 -8.69
CA ARG A 90 7.48 -6.38 -7.67
C ARG A 90 6.46 -7.13 -6.82
N VAL A 91 5.37 -6.46 -6.42
CA VAL A 91 4.27 -7.09 -5.68
C VAL A 91 3.63 -8.19 -6.51
N ASP A 92 3.37 -7.95 -7.79
CA ASP A 92 2.76 -8.90 -8.71
C ASP A 92 3.66 -10.10 -9.02
N ALA A 93 4.97 -9.90 -9.09
CA ALA A 93 5.92 -11.01 -9.21
C ALA A 93 5.85 -11.91 -7.97
N LEU A 94 5.93 -11.33 -6.77
CA LEU A 94 5.88 -12.07 -5.50
C LEU A 94 4.52 -12.76 -5.27
N SER A 95 3.42 -12.17 -5.71
CA SER A 95 2.08 -12.75 -5.57
C SER A 95 1.85 -13.94 -6.52
N ARG A 96 2.53 -13.97 -7.67
CA ARG A 96 2.52 -15.11 -8.60
C ARG A 96 3.37 -16.27 -8.10
N THR A 97 4.56 -16.00 -7.59
CA THR A 97 5.42 -17.03 -6.98
C THR A 97 4.75 -17.72 -5.79
N ARG A 98 3.87 -17.03 -5.06
CA ARG A 98 3.15 -17.59 -3.90
C ARG A 98 1.96 -18.48 -4.24
N ARG A 99 1.50 -18.50 -5.50
CA ARG A 99 0.34 -19.27 -5.98
C ARG A 99 0.70 -20.61 -6.60
N TYR A 100 1.98 -20.84 -6.86
CA TYR A 100 2.55 -22.11 -7.32
C TYR A 100 3.41 -22.71 -6.21
#